data_AF-U9TKC9-F1
#
_entry.id   AF-U9TKC9-F1
#
_cell.length_a   1.000
_cell.length_b   1.000
_cell.length_c   1.000
_cell.angle_alpha   90.00
_cell.angle_beta   90.00
_cell.angle_gamma   90.00
#
_symmetry.space_group_name_H-M   'P 1'
#
loop_
_entity.id
_entity.type
_entity.pdbx_description
1 polymer ?
#
loop_
_entity_poly.entity_id
_entity_poly.type
_entity_poly.pdbx_seq_one_letter_code
_entity_poly.pdbx_strand_id
1 'polypeptide(L)'
;LVSFDKYDGPTLTNIEGIPVVPIAPIRRMWEGKSGICSRLQISLSFAWAITVHKSQGLTLTKAVIDLGRKEFAAGLSFVAIFRVRSLDDILF
;
A
#
# COMPACT_ATOMS: atom_id res chain seq x y z
N LEU A 1 -8.92 15.39 -5.89
CA LEU A 1 -10.05 14.44 -5.93
C LEU A 1 -9.56 13.21 -6.65
N VAL A 2 -9.79 12.00 -6.13
CA VAL A 2 -9.31 10.75 -6.73
C VAL A 2 -10.48 9.79 -6.88
N SER A 3 -10.63 9.20 -8.06
CA SER A 3 -11.62 8.14 -8.29
C SER A 3 -10.97 6.77 -8.02
N PHE A 4 -11.76 5.83 -7.49
CA PHE A 4 -11.31 4.48 -7.15
C PHE A 4 -12.32 3.47 -7.69
N ASP A 5 -11.87 2.53 -8.52
CA ASP A 5 -12.74 1.64 -9.30
C ASP A 5 -13.66 0.72 -8.48
N LYS A 6 -13.31 0.44 -7.21
CA LYS A 6 -14.02 -0.52 -6.33
C LYS A 6 -14.25 0.03 -4.92
N TYR A 7 -14.42 1.33 -4.79
CA TYR A 7 -14.64 1.97 -3.51
C TYR A 7 -16.12 2.11 -3.21
N ASP A 8 -16.63 1.33 -2.25
CA ASP A 8 -18.04 1.33 -1.83
C ASP A 8 -18.36 2.35 -0.72
N GLY A 9 -17.41 3.21 -0.36
CA GLY A 9 -17.57 4.20 0.70
C GLY A 9 -18.21 5.52 0.24
N PRO A 10 -18.28 6.52 1.12
CA PRO A 10 -18.84 7.84 0.79
C PRO A 10 -18.00 8.55 -0.27
N THR A 11 -18.64 9.01 -1.35
CA THR A 11 -18.02 9.71 -2.48
C THR A 11 -18.74 11.03 -2.78
N LEU A 12 -18.05 11.94 -3.44
CA LEU A 12 -18.62 13.15 -4.05
C LEU A 12 -18.69 12.95 -5.56
N THR A 13 -19.71 13.51 -6.21
CA THR A 13 -19.81 13.44 -7.67
C THR A 13 -19.16 14.69 -8.28
N ASN A 14 -18.23 14.51 -9.23
CA ASN A 14 -17.67 15.63 -9.98
C ASN A 14 -18.67 16.15 -11.03
N ILE A 15 -18.35 17.26 -11.71
CA ILE A 15 -19.16 17.88 -12.77
C ILE A 15 -19.47 16.88 -13.91
N GLU A 16 -18.58 15.91 -14.13
CA GLU A 16 -18.70 14.86 -15.15
C GLU A 16 -19.49 13.61 -14.69
N GLY A 17 -20.07 13.62 -13.49
CA GLY A 17 -20.82 12.47 -12.97
C GLY A 17 -19.96 11.35 -12.35
N ILE A 18 -18.63 11.51 -12.33
CA ILE A 18 -17.69 10.50 -11.81
C ILE A 18 -17.63 10.58 -10.27
N PRO A 19 -17.76 9.45 -9.54
CA PRO A 19 -17.58 9.41 -8.10
C PRO A 19 -16.09 9.59 -7.75
N VAL A 20 -15.82 10.56 -6.87
CA VAL A 20 -14.48 10.95 -6.44
C VAL A 20 -14.41 11.12 -4.93
N VAL A 21 -13.25 10.80 -4.38
CA VAL A 21 -12.93 10.96 -2.95
C VAL A 21 -11.95 12.13 -2.77
N PRO A 22 -12.25 13.11 -1.90
CA PRO A 22 -11.29 14.13 -1.52
C PRO A 22 -10.27 13.55 -0.53
N ILE A 23 -9.00 13.62 -0.90
CA ILE A 23 -7.90 13.20 -0.04
C ILE A 23 -7.21 14.46 0.48
N ALA A 24 -7.51 14.82 1.72
CA ALA A 24 -6.91 15.96 2.38
C ALA A 24 -5.50 15.63 2.91
N PRO A 25 -4.56 16.60 2.90
CA PRO A 25 -3.28 16.42 3.55
C PRO A 25 -3.46 16.33 5.07
N ILE A 26 -2.78 15.38 5.70
CA ILE A 26 -2.79 15.14 7.14
C ILE A 26 -1.49 15.67 7.74
N ARG A 27 -1.60 16.47 8.80
CA ARG A 27 -0.47 16.87 9.64
C ARG A 27 -0.27 15.85 10.76
N ARG A 28 0.93 15.29 10.87
CA ARG A 28 1.38 14.49 12.01
C ARG A 28 2.43 15.25 12.78
N MET A 29 2.35 15.22 14.10
CA MET A 29 3.32 15.82 15.02
C MET A 29 3.86 14.75 15.94
N TRP A 30 5.15 14.83 16.27
CA TRP A 30 5.78 13.94 17.23
C TRP A 30 6.89 14.69 17.96
N GLU A 31 7.18 14.26 19.18
CA GLU A 31 8.30 14.77 19.95
C GLU A 31 9.54 13.94 19.63
N GLY A 32 10.56 14.60 19.12
CA GLY A 32 11.88 14.02 18.90
C GLY A 32 12.86 14.46 19.97
N LYS A 33 14.05 13.84 19.99
CA LYS A 33 15.15 14.22 20.89
C LYS A 33 15.59 15.69 20.75
N SER A 34 15.30 16.31 19.60
CA SER A 34 15.65 17.69 19.27
C SER A 34 14.46 18.67 19.38
N GLY A 35 13.32 18.24 19.95
CA GLY A 35 12.10 19.03 20.09
C GLY A 35 10.92 18.51 19.25
N ILE A 36 9.86 19.31 19.17
CA ILE A 36 8.62 18.94 18.47
C ILE A 36 8.83 19.05 16.95
N CYS A 37 8.56 17.96 16.23
CA CYS A 37 8.60 17.89 14.78
C CYS A 37 7.19 17.74 14.20
N SER A 38 6.99 18.21 12.96
CA SER A 38 5.73 17.99 12.24
C SER A 38 5.95 17.64 10.77
N ARG A 39 5.06 16.82 10.20
CA ARG A 39 5.01 16.47 8.77
C ARG A 39 3.59 16.65 8.25
N LEU A 40 3.46 17.42 7.18
CA LEU A 40 2.22 17.53 6.40
C LEU A 40 2.36 16.67 5.15
N GLN A 41 1.47 15.71 4.95
CA GLN A 41 1.52 14.80 3.80
C GLN A 41 0.13 14.37 3.36
N ILE A 42 -0.03 14.06 2.08
CA ILE A 42 -1.20 13.34 1.59
C ILE A 42 -1.08 11.90 2.09
N SER A 43 -2.18 11.32 2.60
CA SER A 43 -2.19 9.95 3.13
C SER A 43 -2.29 8.90 2.04
N LEU A 44 -1.36 8.94 1.08
CA LEU A 44 -1.25 8.00 -0.03
C LEU A 44 0.19 7.51 -0.16
N SER A 45 0.32 6.25 -0.58
CA SER A 45 1.59 5.63 -0.95
C SER A 45 1.40 4.89 -2.28
N PHE A 46 2.43 4.85 -3.12
CA PHE A 46 2.43 3.96 -4.27
C PHE A 46 2.40 2.50 -3.79
N ALA A 47 1.52 1.70 -4.40
CA ALA A 47 1.28 0.31 -4.01
C ALA A 47 1.57 -0.70 -5.13
N TRP A 48 2.25 -0.27 -6.21
CA TRP A 48 2.73 -1.17 -7.28
C TRP A 48 3.82 -2.12 -6.78
N ALA A 49 4.73 -1.58 -5.97
CA ALA A 49 5.72 -2.35 -5.23
C ALA A 49 5.48 -2.09 -3.75
N ILE A 50 5.32 -3.17 -2.97
CA ILE A 50 5.15 -3.11 -1.53
C ILE A 50 6.11 -4.09 -0.88
N THR A 51 6.52 -3.81 0.35
CA THR A 51 7.35 -4.76 1.09
C THR A 51 6.53 -6.01 1.44
N VAL A 52 7.21 -7.15 1.57
CA VAL A 52 6.57 -8.41 1.98
C VAL A 52 5.74 -8.23 3.26
N HIS A 53 6.25 -7.48 4.24
CA HIS A 53 5.51 -7.13 5.45
C HIS A 53 4.21 -6.37 5.18
N LYS A 54 4.23 -5.39 4.27
CA LYS A 54 3.02 -4.62 3.92
C LYS A 54 2.01 -5.43 3.11
N SER A 55 2.44 -6.53 2.49
CA SER A 55 1.56 -7.45 1.77
C SER A 55 0.85 -8.47 2.67
N GLN A 56 1.20 -8.56 3.95
CA GLN A 56 0.62 -9.54 4.87
C GLN A 56 -0.90 -9.41 4.95
N GLY A 57 -1.61 -10.51 4.73
CA GLY A 57 -3.08 -10.55 4.70
C GLY A 57 -3.70 -10.18 3.34
N LEU A 58 -2.91 -9.69 2.38
CA LEU A 58 -3.38 -9.46 1.02
C LEU A 58 -3.41 -10.77 0.22
N THR A 59 -4.36 -10.86 -0.71
CA THR A 59 -4.37 -11.84 -1.79
C THR A 59 -4.14 -11.08 -3.09
N LEU A 60 -3.04 -11.36 -3.76
CA LEU A 60 -2.63 -10.74 -5.01
C LEU A 60 -2.97 -11.68 -6.18
N THR A 61 -3.35 -11.09 -7.31
CA THR A 61 -3.63 -11.86 -8.53
C THR A 61 -2.35 -12.37 -9.18
N LYS A 62 -1.32 -11.53 -9.26
CA LYS A 62 0.03 -11.86 -9.75
C LYS A 62 1.06 -11.09 -8.96
N ALA A 63 2.27 -11.64 -8.82
CA ALA A 63 3.36 -10.97 -8.12
C ALA A 63 4.73 -11.27 -8.75
N VAL A 64 5.57 -10.24 -8.79
CA VAL A 64 7.01 -10.37 -9.00
C VAL A 64 7.68 -10.21 -7.63
N ILE A 65 8.52 -11.16 -7.24
CA ILE A 65 9.06 -11.28 -5.89
C ILE A 65 10.58 -11.19 -5.92
N ASP A 66 11.10 -10.04 -5.49
CA ASP A 66 12.52 -9.87 -5.20
C ASP A 66 12.76 -9.95 -3.68
N LEU A 67 13.45 -11.00 -3.24
CA LEU A 67 13.84 -11.23 -1.84
C LEU A 67 15.31 -10.88 -1.58
N GLY A 68 16.04 -10.39 -2.60
CA GLY A 68 17.48 -10.17 -2.55
C GLY A 68 18.29 -11.45 -2.31
N ARG A 69 19.48 -11.30 -1.73
CA ARG A 69 20.42 -12.43 -1.52
C ARG A 69 20.10 -13.32 -0.32
N LYS A 70 19.42 -12.78 0.70
CA LYS A 70 19.12 -13.49 1.94
C LYS A 70 17.87 -12.91 2.60
N GLU A 71 17.12 -13.77 3.27
CA GLU A 71 16.05 -13.32 4.16
C GLU A 71 16.65 -12.55 5.35
N PHE A 72 16.10 -11.37 5.65
CA PHE A 72 16.50 -10.61 6.84
C PHE A 72 15.73 -11.05 8.09
N ALA A 73 14.59 -11.73 7.92
CA ALA A 73 13.76 -12.28 8.98
C ALA A 73 13.15 -13.61 8.51
N ALA A 74 13.03 -14.56 9.42
CA ALA A 74 12.54 -15.89 9.11
C ALA A 74 11.09 -15.85 8.58
N GLY A 75 10.83 -16.57 7.49
CA GLY A 75 9.48 -16.75 6.95
C GLY A 75 9.04 -15.66 5.98
N LEU A 76 9.92 -14.75 5.58
CA LEU A 76 9.61 -13.73 4.57
C LEU A 76 9.30 -14.35 3.22
N SER A 77 10.11 -15.32 2.76
CA SER A 77 9.86 -15.99 1.49
C SER A 77 8.53 -16.72 1.50
N PHE A 78 8.20 -17.39 2.61
CA PHE A 78 6.91 -18.05 2.80
C PHE A 78 5.77 -17.03 2.70
N VAL A 79 5.84 -15.92 3.43
CA VAL A 79 4.82 -14.87 3.36
C VAL A 79 4.65 -14.36 1.93
N ALA A 80 5.76 -14.09 1.23
CA ALA A 80 5.76 -13.55 -0.13
C ALA A 80 5.10 -14.51 -1.13
N ILE A 81 5.51 -15.79 -1.14
CA ILE A 81 4.98 -16.82 -2.05
C ILE A 81 3.48 -17.05 -1.81
N PHE A 82 3.04 -17.04 -0.55
CA PHE A 82 1.64 -17.28 -0.19
C PHE A 82 0.72 -16.07 -0.41
N ARG A 83 1.19 -14.99 -1.07
CA ARG A 83 0.30 -13.89 -1.48
C ARG A 83 -0.45 -14.19 -2.78
N VAL A 84 0.02 -15.12 -3.60
CA VAL A 84 -0.63 -15.53 -4.86
C VAL A 84 -1.37 -16.86 -4.69
N ARG A 85 -2.31 -17.16 -5.61
CA ARG A 85 -3.15 -18.37 -5.56
C ARG A 85 -2.59 -19.55 -6.36
N SER A 86 -1.79 -19.28 -7.39
CA SER A 86 -1.16 -20.30 -8.24
C SER A 86 0.34 -20.03 -8.35
N LEU A 87 1.13 -21.09 -8.54
CA LEU A 87 2.54 -20.98 -8.89
C LEU A 87 2.75 -20.37 -10.28
N ASP A 88 1.76 -20.45 -11.18
CA ASP A 88 1.86 -19.81 -12.50
C ASP A 88 1.74 -18.27 -12.42
N ASP A 89 1.28 -17.75 -11.28
CA ASP A 89 1.07 -16.32 -11.04
C ASP A 89 2.24 -15.65 -10.30
N ILE A 90 3.36 -16.37 -10.12
CA ILE A 90 4.57 -15.89 -9.44
C ILE A 90 5.75 -15.77 -10.41
N LEU A 91 6.52 -14.70 -10.25
CA LEU A 91 7.83 -14.52 -10.88
C LEU A 91 8.84 -14.15 -9.78
N PHE A 92 10.08 -14.63 -9.90
CA PHE A 92 11.20 -14.29 -9.03
C PHE A 92 12.26 -13.50 -9.79
#